data_AF-A0A0F8YKV0-F1
#
_entry.id   AF-A0A0F8YKV0-F1
#
_cell.length_a   1.000
_cell.length_b   1.000
_cell.length_c   1.000
_cell.angle_alpha   90.00
_cell.angle_beta   90.00
_cell.angle_gamma   90.00
#
_symmetry.space_group_name_H-M   'P 1'
#
loop_
_entity.id
_entity.type
_entity.pdbx_description
1 polymer ?
#
loop_
_entity_poly.entity_id
_entity_poly.type
_entity_poly.pdbx_seq_one_letter_code
_entity_poly.pdbx_strand_id
1 'polypeptide(L)'
;MELYTYMEHLGDALRIRHIMANTLFRDVVSPIIWAQEGRYGWISKEQVQNLYRRQRDLEKQQKGYAKDKPIDLAFHWDEVTPLDPAT
;
A
#
# COMPACT_ATOMS: atom_id res chain seq x y z
N MET A 1 18.89 7.04 8.22
CA MET A 1 18.13 5.84 7.81
C MET A 1 16.66 6.17 7.95
N GLU A 2 15.90 6.14 6.86
CA GLU A 2 14.45 6.27 6.94
C GLU A 2 13.87 4.97 7.50
N LEU A 3 12.89 5.09 8.40
CA LEU A 3 12.17 3.94 8.93
C LEU A 3 11.24 3.42 7.83
N TYR A 4 11.37 2.16 7.45
CA TYR A 4 10.50 1.50 6.47
C TYR A 4 9.67 0.39 7.14
N THR A 5 8.53 0.08 6.55
CA THR A 5 7.74 -1.10 6.90
C THR A 5 8.10 -2.25 5.95
N TYR A 6 8.51 -3.39 6.49
CA TYR A 6 8.67 -4.61 5.71
C TYR A 6 7.35 -5.40 5.67
N MET A 7 6.95 -5.87 4.50
CA MET A 7 5.73 -6.65 4.30
C MET A 7 5.96 -7.82 3.35
N GLU A 8 5.66 -9.02 3.81
CA GLU A 8 5.58 -10.21 2.96
C GLU A 8 4.13 -10.43 2.54
N HIS A 9 3.88 -10.46 1.24
CA HIS A 9 2.56 -10.73 0.70
C HIS A 9 2.67 -11.52 -0.59
N LEU A 10 2.02 -12.68 -0.64
CA LEU A 10 2.08 -13.62 -1.75
C LEU A 10 1.13 -13.26 -2.91
N GLY A 11 0.17 -12.36 -2.70
CA GLY A 11 -0.77 -11.95 -3.73
C GLY A 11 -0.16 -10.90 -4.66
N ASP A 12 -0.51 -10.93 -5.95
CA ASP A 12 0.03 -10.02 -6.99
C ASP A 12 -0.35 -8.54 -6.82
N ALA A 13 -1.14 -8.21 -5.81
CA ALA A 13 -1.55 -6.86 -5.50
C ALA A 13 -1.56 -6.63 -3.98
N LEU A 14 -0.84 -5.61 -3.54
CA LEU A 14 -0.77 -5.25 -2.14
C LEU A 14 -1.87 -4.25 -1.79
N ARG A 15 -2.98 -4.75 -1.24
CA ARG A 15 -4.17 -3.96 -0.89
C ARG A 15 -3.91 -2.99 0.25
N ILE A 16 -4.39 -1.75 0.11
CA ILE A 16 -4.22 -0.69 1.11
C ILE A 16 -4.82 -1.06 2.47
N ARG A 17 -5.92 -1.83 2.48
CA ARG A 17 -6.53 -2.31 3.74
C ARG A 17 -5.63 -3.29 4.49
N HIS A 18 -4.95 -4.17 3.75
CA HIS A 18 -4.01 -5.12 4.33
C HIS A 18 -2.80 -4.39 4.92
N ILE A 19 -2.30 -3.39 4.20
CA ILE A 19 -1.26 -2.49 4.71
C ILE A 19 -1.74 -1.83 6.01
N MET A 20 -2.90 -1.17 6.00
CA MET A 20 -3.46 -0.46 7.17
C MET A 20 -3.72 -1.36 8.38
N ALA A 21 -4.05 -2.63 8.18
CA ALA A 21 -4.28 -3.59 9.27
C ALA A 21 -2.97 -4.04 9.93
N ASN A 22 -1.89 -4.15 9.16
CA ASN A 22 -0.60 -4.66 9.60
C ASN A 22 0.38 -3.56 10.05
N THR A 23 -0.01 -2.30 9.93
CA THR A 23 0.85 -1.16 10.25
C THR A 23 0.14 -0.20 11.18
N LEU A 24 0.91 0.43 12.08
CA LEU A 24 0.46 1.58 12.87
C LEU A 24 0.39 2.83 11.96
N PHE A 25 -0.45 2.79 10.92
CA PHE A 25 -0.66 3.89 9.97
C PHE A 25 -1.20 5.18 10.62
N ARG A 26 -1.64 5.10 11.88
CA ARG A 26 -2.28 6.23 12.57
C ARG A 26 -1.35 7.42 12.74
N ASP A 27 -0.04 7.22 12.82
CA ASP A 27 0.89 8.32 13.12
C ASP A 27 2.09 8.43 12.16
N VAL A 28 2.47 7.38 11.43
CA VAL A 28 3.61 7.42 10.51
C VAL A 28 3.32 6.63 9.23
N VAL A 29 3.10 7.36 8.13
CA VAL A 29 3.20 6.75 6.79
C VAL A 29 4.69 6.63 6.47
N SER A 30 5.18 5.40 6.46
CA SER A 30 6.54 5.03 6.06
C SER A 30 6.53 4.42 4.66
N PRO A 31 7.67 4.45 3.95
CA PRO A 31 7.83 3.63 2.75
C PRO A 31 7.71 2.14 3.10
N ILE A 32 7.33 1.33 2.10
CA ILE A 32 7.11 -0.12 2.26
C ILE A 32 8.13 -0.86 1.40
N ILE A 33 8.81 -1.83 2.01
CA ILE A 33 9.46 -2.91 1.29
C ILE A 33 8.47 -4.05 1.21
N TRP A 34 7.98 -4.32 0.01
CA TRP A 34 7.11 -5.46 -0.27
C TRP A 34 7.96 -6.61 -0.83
N ALA A 35 7.88 -7.77 -0.19
CA ALA A 35 8.48 -9.01 -0.66
C ALA A 35 7.40 -9.99 -1.16
N GLN A 36 7.61 -10.54 -2.36
CA GLN A 36 6.82 -11.64 -2.95
C GLN A 36 7.75 -12.62 -3.65
N GLU A 37 7.80 -13.87 -3.17
CA GLU A 37 8.49 -15.00 -3.84
C GLU A 37 9.92 -14.67 -4.33
N GLY A 38 10.72 -14.01 -3.50
CA GLY A 38 12.10 -13.63 -3.82
C GLY A 38 12.25 -12.35 -4.66
N ARG A 39 11.14 -11.68 -5.00
CA ARG A 39 11.11 -10.32 -5.54
C ARG A 39 10.92 -9.32 -4.41
N TYR A 40 11.65 -8.22 -4.47
CA TYR A 40 11.54 -7.12 -3.54
C TYR A 40 11.14 -5.85 -4.29
N GLY A 41 10.25 -5.08 -3.70
CA GLY A 41 9.75 -3.85 -4.27
C GLY A 41 9.73 -2.75 -3.23
N TRP A 42 10.15 -1.55 -3.64
CA TRP A 42 10.07 -0.34 -2.86
C TRP A 42 8.86 0.48 -3.27
N ILE A 43 8.01 0.75 -2.29
CA ILE A 43 6.88 1.67 -2.40
C ILE A 43 7.23 2.91 -1.59
N SER A 44 7.34 4.05 -2.27
CA SER A 44 7.73 5.30 -1.61
C SER A 44 6.66 5.76 -0.61
N LYS A 45 7.08 6.53 0.39
CA LYS A 45 6.17 7.15 1.35
C LYS A 45 5.08 7.95 0.65
N GLU A 46 5.41 8.70 -0.40
CA GLU A 46 4.47 9.49 -1.19
C GLU A 46 3.43 8.61 -1.88
N GLN A 47 3.85 7.49 -2.47
CA GLN A 47 2.93 6.54 -3.11
C GLN A 47 1.93 6.00 -2.08
N VAL A 48 2.42 5.58 -0.91
CA VAL A 48 1.59 5.10 0.21
C VAL A 48 0.62 6.17 0.68
N GLN A 49 1.09 7.41 0.87
CA GLN A 49 0.25 8.54 1.29
C GLN A 49 -0.84 8.87 0.28
N ASN A 50 -0.50 8.86 -1.02
CA ASN A 50 -1.43 9.18 -2.09
C ASN A 50 -2.55 8.14 -2.18
N LEU A 51 -2.21 6.85 -2.14
CA LEU A 51 -3.19 5.77 -2.19
C LEU A 51 -4.10 5.81 -0.95
N TYR A 52 -3.54 6.10 0.22
CA TYR A 52 -4.30 6.26 1.46
C TYR A 52 -5.28 7.45 1.41
N ARG A 53 -4.84 8.62 0.94
CA ARG A 53 -5.72 9.79 0.76
C ARG A 53 -6.86 9.46 -0.20
N ARG A 54 -6.55 8.81 -1.32
CA ARG A 54 -7.55 8.39 -2.31
C ARG A 54 -8.56 7.42 -1.70
N GLN A 55 -8.12 6.44 -0.90
CA GLN A 55 -9.03 5.52 -0.19
C GLN A 55 -10.00 6.29 0.72
N ARG A 56 -9.50 7.27 1.49
CA ARG A 56 -10.32 8.10 2.38
C ARG A 56 -11.32 8.98 1.63
N ASP A 57 -10.91 9.55 0.50
CA ASP A 57 -11.80 10.38 -0.31
C ASP A 57 -12.91 9.55 -0.94
N LEU A 58 -12.59 8.33 -1.41
CA LEU A 58 -13.59 7.38 -1.90
C LEU A 58 -14.55 6.93 -0.78
N GLU A 59 -14.05 6.63 0.42
CA GLU A 59 -14.88 6.32 1.60
C GLU A 59 -15.85 7.47 1.96
N LYS A 60 -15.43 8.72 1.81
CA LYS A 60 -16.29 9.89 2.02
C LYS A 60 -17.37 10.00 0.94
N GLN A 61 -17.00 9.80 -0.33
CA GLN A 61 -17.92 9.89 -1.47
C GLN A 61 -18.98 8.79 -1.46
N GLN A 62 -18.63 7.58 -1.00
CA GLN A 62 -19.58 6.45 -0.89
C GLN A 62 -20.74 6.71 0.07
N LYS A 63 -20.63 7.68 0.99
CA LYS A 63 -21.72 8.06 1.89
C LYS A 63 -22.97 8.60 1.16
N GLY A 64 -22.85 8.97 -0.13
CA GLY A 64 -23.94 9.59 -0.91
C GLY A 64 -24.77 8.65 -1.79
N TYR A 65 -24.17 7.71 -2.54
CA TYR A 65 -24.90 7.01 -3.63
C TYR A 65 -24.50 5.56 -3.91
N ALA A 66 -23.45 5.01 -3.27
CA ALA A 66 -22.95 3.66 -3.59
C ALA A 66 -22.43 2.96 -2.33
N LYS A 67 -23.35 2.49 -1.47
CA LYS A 67 -23.02 1.74 -0.25
C LYS A 67 -22.54 0.31 -0.51
N ASP A 68 -22.83 -0.26 -1.68
CA ASP A 68 -22.80 -1.72 -1.82
C ASP A 68 -21.49 -2.32 -2.36
N LYS A 69 -20.52 -1.50 -2.77
CA LYS A 69 -19.22 -2.03 -3.23
C LYS A 69 -18.04 -1.44 -2.47
N PRO A 70 -17.32 -2.25 -1.67
CA PRO A 70 -16.06 -1.81 -1.10
C PRO A 70 -15.10 -1.44 -2.23
N ILE A 71 -14.70 -0.17 -2.33
CA ILE A 71 -13.57 0.19 -3.18
C ILE A 71 -12.31 -0.18 -2.40
N ASP A 72 -11.52 -1.08 -2.99
CA ASP A 72 -10.28 -1.58 -2.43
C ASP A 72 -9.15 -1.18 -3.38
N LEU A 73 -8.37 -0.19 -2.97
CA LEU A 73 -7.18 0.22 -3.71
C LEU A 73 -6.02 -0.72 -3.37
N ALA A 74 -5.17 -1.00 -4.34
CA ALA A 74 -3.99 -1.84 -4.17
C ALA A 74 -2.81 -1.25 -4.95
N PHE A 75 -1.61 -1.64 -4.54
CA PHE A 75 -0.40 -1.49 -5.34
C PHE A 75 -0.21 -2.74 -6.18
N HIS A 76 0.06 -2.57 -7.46
CA HIS A 76 0.46 -3.64 -8.37
C HIS A 76 1.96 -3.55 -8.65
N TRP A 77 2.61 -4.68 -9.02
CA TRP A 77 4.06 -4.73 -9.23
C TRP A 77 4.59 -3.78 -10.31
N ASP A 78 3.77 -3.42 -11.29
CA ASP A 78 4.10 -2.42 -12.31
C ASP A 78 4.19 -1.00 -11.77
N GLU A 79 3.63 -0.75 -10.58
CA GLU A 79 3.67 0.54 -9.88
C GLU A 79 4.78 0.62 -8.82
N VAL A 80 5.47 -0.49 -8.55
CA VAL A 80 6.48 -0.62 -7.50
C VAL A 80 7.89 -0.54 -8.10
N THR A 81 8.78 0.21 -7.45
CA THR A 81 10.18 0.25 -7.87
C THR A 81 10.85 -1.06 -7.47
N PRO A 82 11.32 -1.90 -8.41
CA PRO A 82 11.97 -3.15 -8.06
C PRO A 82 13.27 -2.88 -7.30
N LEU A 83 13.47 -3.61 -6.21
CA LEU A 83 14.72 -3.66 -5.48
C LEU A 83 15.48 -4.90 -5.93
N ASP A 84 16.59 -4.68 -6.62
CA ASP A 84 17.49 -5.78 -6.98
C ASP A 84 18.22 -6.25 -5.71
N PRO A 85 18.10 -7.53 -5.30
CA PRO A 85 18.81 -8.04 -4.13
C PRO A 85 20.34 -7.97 -4.26
N ALA A 86 20.88 -7.68 -5.45
CA ALA A 86 22.32 -7.61 -5.71
C ALA A 86 23.00 -6.26 -5.41
N THR A 87 22.28 -5.22 -4.95
CA THR A 87 22.83 -3.85 -4.76
C THR A 87 22.83 -3.38 -3.32
#